data_AF-A0A6I9P755-F1
#
_entry.id   AF-A0A6I9P755-F1
#
_cell.length_a   1.000
_cell.length_b   1.000
_cell.length_c   1.000
_cell.angle_alpha   90.00
_cell.angle_beta   90.00
_cell.angle_gamma   90.00
#
_symmetry.space_group_name_H-M   'P 1'
#
loop_
_entity.id
_entity.type
_entity.pdbx_description
1 polymer ?
#
loop_
_entity_poly.entity_id
_entity_poly.type
_entity_poly.pdbx_seq_one_letter_code
_entity_poly.pdbx_strand_id
1 'polypeptide(L)'
;VYLVDYGLAYRYAPDSVIKEYKEDPKRCHDGTIEFTSIDAHKGATACRRSDLEILCYCMVQWLCGRLPWEDKLQDPLYVRDCKIR
;
A
#
# COMPACT_ATOMS: atom_id res chain seq x y z
N VAL A 1 -2.36 -17.61 13.46
CA VAL A 1 -2.70 -16.48 12.55
C VAL A 1 -2.23 -16.86 11.16
N TYR A 2 -3.08 -16.70 10.15
CA TYR A 2 -2.77 -17.00 8.75
C TYR A 2 -3.08 -15.76 7.90
N LEU A 3 -2.24 -15.46 6.92
CA LEU A 3 -2.54 -14.48 5.88
C LEU A 3 -3.22 -15.20 4.72
N VAL A 4 -4.36 -14.69 4.28
CA VAL A 4 -5.20 -15.26 3.23
C VAL A 4 -5.50 -14.19 2.16
N ASP A 5 -6.09 -14.63 1.04
CA ASP A 5 -6.41 -13.80 -0.13
C ASP A 5 -5.18 -13.19 -0.83
N TYR A 6 -4.60 -13.97 -1.73
CA TYR A 6 -3.48 -13.57 -2.58
C TYR A 6 -3.95 -13.04 -3.95
N GLY A 7 -5.21 -12.61 -4.09
CA GLY A 7 -5.77 -12.15 -5.38
C GLY A 7 -5.05 -10.94 -5.98
N LEU A 8 -4.50 -10.06 -5.13
CA LEU A 8 -3.66 -8.92 -5.52
C LEU A 8 -2.16 -9.17 -5.31
N ALA A 9 -1.75 -10.40 -4.99
CA ALA A 9 -0.36 -10.71 -4.75
C ALA A 9 0.49 -10.48 -6.00
N TYR A 10 1.70 -9.95 -5.79
CA TYR A 10 2.58 -9.57 -6.87
C TYR A 10 3.94 -10.28 -6.79
N ARG A 11 4.32 -10.97 -7.85
CA ARG A 11 5.68 -11.53 -7.99
C ARG A 11 6.66 -10.41 -8.32
N TYR A 12 7.28 -9.84 -7.28
CA TYR A 12 8.21 -8.72 -7.37
C TYR A 12 9.58 -9.09 -7.97
N ALA A 13 10.00 -10.35 -7.81
CA ALA A 13 11.26 -10.88 -8.35
C ALA A 13 11.04 -12.20 -9.10
N PRO A 14 10.47 -12.19 -10.32
CA PRO A 14 10.44 -13.38 -11.15
C PRO A 14 11.87 -13.82 -11.47
N ASP A 15 12.15 -15.11 -11.29
CA ASP A 15 13.44 -15.74 -11.61
C ASP A 15 14.64 -15.04 -10.97
N SER A 16 14.43 -14.52 -9.75
CA SER A 16 15.40 -13.75 -8.95
C SER A 16 15.81 -12.40 -9.55
N VAL A 17 15.13 -11.93 -10.61
CA VAL A 17 15.32 -10.60 -11.19
C VAL A 17 14.33 -9.64 -10.58
N ILE A 18 14.83 -8.67 -9.81
CA ILE A 18 14.00 -7.64 -9.18
C ILE A 18 13.38 -6.77 -10.27
N LYS A 19 12.06 -6.59 -10.23
CA LYS A 19 11.38 -5.66 -11.13
C LYS A 19 11.73 -4.22 -10.80
N GLU A 20 11.96 -3.44 -11.85
CA GLU A 20 12.22 -2.01 -11.72
C GLU A 20 10.99 -1.27 -11.18
N TYR A 21 11.27 -0.16 -10.50
CA TYR A 21 10.26 0.79 -10.10
C TYR A 21 9.67 1.43 -11.36
N LYS A 22 8.37 1.19 -11.56
CA LYS A 22 7.62 1.78 -12.68
C LYS A 22 6.24 2.17 -12.17
N GLU A 23 5.90 3.43 -12.35
CA GLU A 23 4.57 3.96 -12.06
C GLU A 23 3.65 3.68 -13.24
N ASP A 24 2.51 3.04 -12.97
CA ASP A 24 1.43 2.85 -13.93
C ASP A 24 0.15 3.49 -13.38
N PRO A 25 -0.31 4.62 -13.95
CA PRO A 25 -1.53 5.30 -13.53
C PRO A 25 -2.77 4.41 -13.53
N LYS A 26 -2.78 3.34 -14.35
CA LYS A 26 -3.91 2.40 -14.41
C LYS A 26 -4.03 1.50 -13.18
N ARG A 27 -2.97 1.42 -12.37
CA ARG A 27 -2.89 0.60 -11.14
C ARG A 27 -2.83 1.46 -9.88
N CYS A 28 -3.08 2.76 -10.01
CA CYS A 28 -3.10 3.67 -8.87
C CYS A 28 -4.21 3.30 -7.90
N HIS A 29 -3.87 3.37 -6.61
CA HIS A 29 -4.82 3.14 -5.51
C HIS A 29 -5.33 1.70 -5.41
N ASP A 30 -4.60 0.74 -6.00
CA ASP A 30 -4.88 -0.68 -5.80
C ASP A 30 -4.75 -1.06 -4.31
N GLY A 31 -5.70 -1.86 -3.83
CA GLY A 31 -5.79 -2.34 -2.44
C GLY A 31 -6.70 -1.47 -1.55
N THR A 32 -6.66 -1.73 -0.24
CA THR A 32 -7.48 -0.99 0.74
C THR A 32 -6.87 0.38 0.99
N ILE A 33 -7.54 1.45 0.58
CA ILE A 33 -7.02 2.83 0.57
C ILE A 33 -6.39 3.29 1.90
N GLU A 34 -6.97 2.89 3.03
CA GLU A 34 -6.49 3.27 4.36
C GLU A 34 -5.12 2.66 4.69
N PHE A 35 -4.86 1.43 4.25
CA PHE A 35 -3.64 0.68 4.55
C PHE A 35 -2.66 0.59 3.38
N THR A 36 -3.09 0.84 2.15
CA THR A 36 -2.24 0.65 0.96
C THR A 36 -0.99 1.54 1.02
N SER A 37 0.12 1.08 0.45
CA SER A 37 1.40 1.81 0.52
C SER A 37 1.41 3.06 -0.36
N ILE A 38 2.33 3.99 -0.09
CA ILE A 38 2.61 5.16 -0.94
C ILE A 38 2.95 4.74 -2.37
N ASP A 39 3.65 3.61 -2.54
CA ASP A 39 3.98 3.05 -3.85
C ASP A 39 2.69 2.67 -4.62
N ALA A 40 1.76 2.00 -3.95
CA ALA A 40 0.47 1.64 -4.54
C ALA A 40 -0.39 2.88 -4.86
N HIS A 41 -0.34 3.93 -4.03
CA HIS A 41 -0.98 5.21 -4.36
C HIS A 41 -0.40 5.87 -5.63
N LYS A 42 0.86 5.61 -5.97
CA LYS A 42 1.51 6.06 -7.22
C LYS A 42 1.34 5.08 -8.38
N GLY A 43 0.66 3.95 -8.16
CA GLY A 43 0.55 2.88 -9.14
C GLY A 43 1.88 2.20 -9.42
N ALA A 44 2.84 2.32 -8.50
CA ALA A 44 4.15 1.73 -8.64
C ALA A 44 4.11 0.21 -8.41
N THR A 45 5.06 -0.48 -9.02
CA THR A 45 5.28 -1.91 -8.81
C THR A 45 5.43 -2.23 -7.31
N ALA A 46 4.54 -3.09 -6.78
CA ALA A 46 4.61 -3.55 -5.40
C ALA A 46 5.97 -4.20 -5.08
N CYS A 47 6.55 -3.80 -3.95
CA CYS A 47 7.85 -4.26 -3.49
C CYS A 47 7.80 -4.66 -2.01
N ARG A 48 8.89 -5.27 -1.51
CA ARG A 48 8.97 -5.71 -0.10
C ARG A 48 8.75 -4.58 0.92
N ARG A 49 9.18 -3.36 0.59
CA ARG A 49 8.99 -2.17 1.44
C ARG A 49 7.52 -1.81 1.56
N SER A 50 6.76 -1.94 0.47
CA SER A 50 5.34 -1.66 0.41
C SER A 50 4.56 -2.53 1.39
N ASP A 51 4.89 -3.82 1.50
CA ASP A 51 4.22 -4.75 2.45
C ASP A 51 4.53 -4.40 3.92
N LEU A 52 5.77 -4.01 4.23
CA LEU A 52 6.14 -3.56 5.57
C LEU A 52 5.43 -2.25 5.95
N GLU A 53 5.27 -1.34 5.00
CA GLU A 53 4.54 -0.09 5.18
C GLU A 53 3.07 -0.34 5.52
N ILE A 54 2.42 -1.24 4.77
CA ILE A 54 1.03 -1.69 5.03
C ILE A 54 0.91 -2.29 6.44
N LEU A 55 1.85 -3.16 6.83
CA LEU A 55 1.86 -3.76 8.17
C LEU A 55 2.00 -2.70 9.27
N CYS A 56 2.85 -1.70 9.10
CA CYS A 56 3.00 -0.60 10.04
C CYS A 56 1.69 0.19 10.22
N TYR A 57 0.96 0.46 9.14
CA TYR A 57 -0.34 1.12 9.22
C TYR A 57 -1.36 0.25 9.96
N CYS A 58 -1.40 -1.06 9.71
CA CYS A 58 -2.23 -2.00 10.48
C CYS A 58 -1.88 -1.97 11.98
N MET A 59 -0.59 -1.99 12.32
CA MET A 59 -0.14 -1.95 13.72
C MET A 59 -0.54 -0.65 14.42
N VAL A 60 -0.34 0.50 13.77
CA VAL A 60 -0.77 1.79 14.32
C VAL A 60 -2.29 1.80 14.50
N GLN A 61 -3.04 1.25 13.55
CA GLN A 61 -4.49 1.18 13.66
C GLN A 61 -4.94 0.30 14.83
N TRP A 62 -4.31 -0.86 15.02
CA TRP A 62 -4.64 -1.75 16.13
C TRP A 62 -4.26 -1.18 17.50
N LEU A 63 -3.16 -0.40 17.58
CA LEU A 63 -2.67 0.18 18.83
C LEU A 63 -3.37 1.48 19.20
N CYS A 64 -3.64 2.35 18.23
CA CYS A 64 -4.17 3.70 18.44
C CYS A 64 -5.67 3.81 18.14
N GLY A 65 -6.26 2.81 17.45
CA GLY A 65 -7.66 2.78 17.05
C GLY A 65 -8.03 3.68 15.87
N ARG A 66 -7.11 4.53 15.39
CA ARG A 66 -7.34 5.45 14.29
C ARG A 66 -6.07 5.81 13.52
N LEU A 67 -6.16 5.91 12.19
CA LEU A 67 -5.17 6.55 11.34
C LEU A 67 -5.52 8.03 11.05
N PRO A 68 -4.53 8.93 10.89
CA PRO A 68 -4.77 10.36 10.69
C PRO A 68 -5.62 10.73 9.46
N TRP A 69 -5.69 9.85 8.46
CA TRP A 69 -6.38 10.09 7.18
C TRP A 69 -7.75 9.38 7.06
N GLU A 70 -8.20 8.66 8.09
CA GLU A 70 -9.46 7.89 8.07
C GLU A 70 -10.72 8.75 7.85
N ASP A 71 -10.66 10.05 8.13
CA ASP A 71 -11.80 10.96 7.94
C ASP A 71 -12.10 11.27 6.47
N LYS A 72 -11.17 10.99 5.54
CA LYS A 72 -11.28 11.35 4.13
C LYS A 72 -10.78 10.25 3.19
N LEU A 73 -11.21 9.01 3.43
CA LEU A 73 -10.86 7.86 2.58
C LEU A 73 -11.41 7.95 1.15
N GLN A 74 -12.39 8.81 0.89
CA GLN A 74 -12.95 9.02 -0.46
C GLN A 74 -12.02 9.86 -1.37
N ASP A 75 -10.97 10.47 -0.80
CA ASP A 75 -9.98 11.25 -1.56
C ASP A 75 -8.62 10.52 -1.53
N PRO A 76 -8.29 9.74 -2.57
CA PRO A 76 -7.04 8.99 -2.63
C PRO A 76 -5.78 9.86 -2.65
N LEU A 77 -5.88 11.11 -3.12
CA LEU A 77 -4.78 12.06 -3.15
C LEU A 77 -4.53 12.61 -1.74
N TYR A 78 -5.60 12.98 -1.02
CA TYR A 78 -5.50 13.37 0.38
C TYR A 78 -4.84 12.28 1.24
N VAL A 79 -5.30 11.03 1.10
CA VAL A 79 -4.74 9.90 1.87
C VAL A 79 -3.25 9.71 1.55
N ARG A 80 -2.88 9.76 0.27
CA ARG A 80 -1.46 9.68 -0.15
C ARG A 80 -0.64 10.80 0.47
N ASP A 81 -1.11 12.04 0.41
CA ASP A 81 -0.38 13.21 0.87
C ASP A 81 -0.21 13.20 2.39
N CYS A 82 -1.20 12.68 3.13
CA CYS A 82 -1.09 12.44 4.56
C CYS A 82 -0.07 11.35 4.94
N LYS A 83 0.19 10.37 4.06
CA LYS A 83 1.19 9.30 4.29
C LYS A 83 2.63 9.76 4.03
N ILE A 84 2.82 10.77 3.18
CA ILE A 84 4.14 11.31 2.80
C ILE A 84 4.68 12.30 3.84
N ARG A 85 3.78 12.91 4.62
CA ARG A 85 4.08 14.00 5.56
C ARG A 85 4.50 13.50 6.94
#